data_AF-A0A6I9I8X9-F1
#
_entry.id   AF-A0A6I9I8X9-F1
#
_cell.length_a   1.000
_cell.length_b   1.000
_cell.length_c   1.000
_cell.angle_alpha   90.00
_cell.angle_beta   90.00
_cell.angle_gamma   90.00
#
_symmetry.space_group_name_H-M   'P 1'
#
loop_
_entity.id
_entity.type
_entity.pdbx_description
1 polymer ?
#
loop_
_entity_poly.entity_id
_entity_poly.type
_entity_poly.pdbx_seq_one_letter_code
_entity_poly.pdbx_strand_id
1 'polypeptide(L)'
;MMLCSGLCLPQSSHARMDPALGIAEPHVDEKAGSPEREPAPWQALPVLSEQQSGDVELVLAYAAPILDKRQTSRLLKEVSAVHPLPAQPHLKRVRPSQDPSCPHALEMLLCLAGPAAGTRSLAELLPEPAVDPRGLGQPFLVPVPARPPLTRGQFEEARAHCPYVCTGYDLYITREPCAMCAMALVHSRVRRVFYGAPSPDGALGTRFRMHARSDLNHRFQAFRGVLEAQCRQLDPDP
;
A
#
# COMPACT_ATOMS: atom_id res chain seq x y z
N MET A 1 56.39 27.02 4.40
CA MET A 1 55.45 26.47 3.39
C MET A 1 55.05 25.09 3.87
N MET A 2 53.95 24.97 4.64
CA MET A 2 52.55 24.88 4.17
C MET A 2 52.29 23.52 3.48
N LEU A 3 51.28 22.71 3.81
CA LEU A 3 50.12 22.88 4.70
C LEU A 3 49.46 21.51 4.96
N CYS A 4 48.90 21.35 6.16
CA CYS A 4 47.83 20.42 6.51
C CYS A 4 46.61 20.59 5.60
N SER A 5 45.80 19.53 5.43
CA SER A 5 44.37 19.53 5.78
C SER A 5 43.74 18.15 5.53
N GLY A 6 43.25 17.52 6.61
CA GLY A 6 42.29 16.42 6.53
C GLY A 6 40.87 16.97 6.45
N LEU A 7 39.92 16.13 6.04
CA LEU A 7 38.50 16.33 6.30
C LEU A 7 37.82 14.96 6.42
N CYS A 8 37.43 14.70 7.67
CA CYS A 8 36.59 13.60 8.13
C CYS A 8 35.14 13.88 7.67
N LEU A 9 34.47 12.88 7.10
CA LEU A 9 33.05 13.00 6.74
C LEU A 9 32.17 12.85 8.01
N PRO A 10 31.14 13.71 8.18
CA PRO A 10 30.42 13.85 9.44
C PRO A 10 29.35 12.78 9.63
N GLN A 11 29.28 12.25 10.86
CA GLN A 11 28.12 11.52 11.38
C GLN A 11 26.98 12.50 11.62
N SER A 12 25.84 12.30 10.96
CA SER A 12 24.65 13.14 11.12
C SER A 12 23.92 12.79 12.42
N SER A 13 24.22 13.55 13.48
CA SER A 13 23.36 13.67 14.66
C SER A 13 22.15 14.54 14.31
N HIS A 14 20.94 13.99 14.31
CA HIS A 14 19.73 14.79 14.22
C HIS A 14 19.53 15.58 15.53
N ALA A 15 19.89 16.86 15.47
CA ALA A 15 19.55 17.86 16.48
C ALA A 15 18.04 18.12 16.47
N ARG A 16 17.40 18.00 17.63
CA ARG A 16 16.04 18.49 17.87
C ARG A 16 16.11 20.01 18.07
N MET A 17 15.23 20.75 17.37
CA MET A 17 15.04 22.19 17.58
C MET A 17 14.31 22.43 18.90
N ASP A 18 14.89 23.27 19.75
CA ASP A 18 14.21 23.99 20.83
C ASP A 18 13.65 25.32 20.31
N PRO A 19 12.43 25.71 20.71
CA PRO A 19 12.06 27.11 20.81
C PRO A 19 12.05 27.51 22.30
N ALA A 20 12.98 28.39 22.65
CA ALA A 20 12.97 29.13 23.90
C ALA A 20 11.79 30.10 23.94
N LEU A 21 11.00 30.07 25.02
CA LEU A 21 10.24 31.22 25.52
C LEU A 21 10.36 31.21 27.04
N GLY A 22 11.14 32.16 27.57
CA GLY A 22 11.29 32.39 28.99
C GLY A 22 10.10 33.14 29.56
N ILE A 23 9.67 32.73 30.74
CA ILE A 23 9.02 33.59 31.73
C ILE A 23 9.48 33.09 33.10
N ALA A 24 10.10 33.98 33.88
CA ALA A 24 10.59 33.74 35.23
C ALA A 24 9.43 33.61 36.22
N GLU A 25 9.60 32.81 37.29
CA GLU A 25 8.90 32.89 38.59
C GLU A 25 9.53 31.83 39.55
N PRO A 26 9.39 31.93 40.89
CA PRO A 26 10.52 31.99 41.80
C PRO A 26 10.93 30.66 42.46
N HIS A 27 12.16 30.71 42.98
CA HIS A 27 12.77 29.75 43.90
C HIS A 27 11.89 29.54 45.14
N VAL A 28 11.42 28.31 45.36
CA VAL A 28 10.81 27.88 46.62
C VAL A 28 11.50 26.58 47.07
N ASP A 29 11.87 26.61 48.34
CA ASP A 29 12.74 25.70 49.07
C ASP A 29 12.66 24.21 48.74
N GLU A 30 13.84 23.64 48.57
CA GLU A 30 14.14 22.23 48.47
C GLU A 30 13.85 21.54 49.83
N LYS A 31 12.64 20.98 49.96
CA LYS A 31 12.35 19.97 50.99
C LYS A 31 12.51 18.59 50.38
N ALA A 32 13.53 17.88 50.85
CA ALA A 32 13.85 16.50 50.53
C ALA A 32 12.66 15.55 50.84
N GLY A 33 11.87 15.28 49.81
CA GLY A 33 11.09 14.08 49.65
C GLY A 33 11.34 13.60 48.23
N SER A 34 12.07 12.50 48.06
CA SER A 34 12.28 11.90 46.75
C SER A 34 10.92 11.73 46.07
N PRO A 35 10.67 12.28 44.87
CA PRO A 35 9.43 11.98 44.19
C PRO A 35 9.50 10.49 43.84
N GLU A 36 8.65 9.69 44.47
CA GLU A 36 8.36 8.34 44.02
C GLU A 36 7.98 8.47 42.54
N ARG A 37 8.91 8.08 41.67
CA ARG A 37 8.73 8.15 40.22
C ARG A 37 7.58 7.21 39.92
N GLU A 38 6.40 7.77 39.65
CA GLU A 38 5.22 6.97 39.28
C GLU A 38 5.67 5.94 38.23
N PRO A 39 5.41 4.64 38.45
CA PRO A 39 5.81 3.63 37.50
C PRO A 39 5.20 4.00 36.16
N ALA A 40 6.04 4.10 35.13
CA ALA A 40 5.59 4.44 33.79
C ALA A 40 4.35 3.58 33.46
N PRO A 41 3.28 4.17 32.90
CA PRO A 41 2.05 3.44 32.63
C PRO A 41 2.41 2.17 31.86
N TRP A 42 1.97 1.02 32.38
CA TRP A 42 2.24 -0.25 31.75
C TRP A 42 1.69 -0.19 30.32
N GLN A 43 2.55 -0.46 29.35
CA GLN A 43 2.16 -0.44 27.94
C GLN A 43 2.05 -1.89 27.46
N ALA A 44 0.85 -2.29 27.07
CA ALA A 44 0.67 -3.56 26.38
C ALA A 44 1.35 -3.48 25.00
N LEU A 45 2.38 -4.28 24.79
CA LEU A 45 3.02 -4.45 23.49
C LEU A 45 2.45 -5.70 22.80
N PRO A 46 2.13 -5.63 21.50
CA PRO A 46 1.65 -6.79 20.78
C PRO A 46 2.77 -7.84 20.68
N VAL A 47 2.46 -9.09 20.99
CA VAL A 47 3.36 -10.23 20.70
C VAL A 47 3.13 -10.64 19.26
N LEU A 48 4.04 -10.22 18.39
CA LEU A 48 3.98 -10.46 16.95
C LEU A 48 4.85 -11.64 16.56
N SER A 49 4.47 -12.34 15.49
CA SER A 49 5.34 -13.35 14.85
C SER A 49 6.56 -12.71 14.21
N GLU A 50 7.61 -13.50 13.92
CA GLU A 50 8.81 -13.00 13.22
C GLU A 50 8.47 -12.30 11.89
N GLN A 51 7.49 -12.83 11.15
CA GLN A 51 7.03 -12.24 9.89
C GLN A 51 6.32 -10.89 10.07
N GLN A 52 5.71 -10.64 11.23
CA GLN A 52 5.00 -9.40 11.53
C GLN A 52 5.90 -8.35 12.18
N SER A 53 6.95 -8.81 12.87
CA SER A 53 7.96 -7.93 13.51
C SER A 53 9.08 -7.53 12.56
N GLY A 54 9.31 -8.27 11.48
CA GLY A 54 10.34 -7.94 10.48
C GLY A 54 9.96 -6.79 9.54
N ASP A 55 10.98 -6.20 8.93
CA ASP A 55 10.87 -5.17 7.89
C ASP A 55 10.20 -5.73 6.62
N VAL A 56 9.75 -4.84 5.73
CA VAL A 56 9.15 -5.24 4.46
C VAL A 56 10.23 -5.80 3.52
N GLU A 57 10.17 -7.10 3.24
CA GLU A 57 11.04 -7.73 2.24
C GLU A 57 10.76 -7.14 0.85
N LEU A 58 11.79 -6.54 0.24
CA LEU A 58 11.72 -5.97 -1.11
C LEU A 58 12.41 -6.88 -2.13
N VAL A 59 11.76 -7.04 -3.28
CA VAL A 59 12.33 -7.69 -4.46
C VAL A 59 12.36 -6.72 -5.62
N LEU A 60 13.31 -6.90 -6.54
CA LEU A 60 13.37 -6.08 -7.74
C LEU A 60 12.38 -6.57 -8.79
N ALA A 61 11.81 -5.64 -9.53
CA ALA A 61 10.93 -5.91 -10.66
C ALA A 61 11.23 -4.94 -11.80
N TYR A 62 10.94 -5.34 -13.03
CA TYR A 62 10.97 -4.46 -14.18
C TYR A 62 9.63 -3.74 -14.32
N ALA A 63 9.68 -2.42 -14.44
CA ALA A 63 8.54 -1.59 -14.81
C ALA A 63 8.88 -0.76 -16.06
N ALA A 64 7.86 -0.30 -16.78
CA ALA A 64 8.03 0.58 -17.94
C ALA A 64 6.98 1.70 -17.91
N PRO A 65 7.32 2.93 -18.32
CA PRO A 65 6.35 4.01 -18.42
C PRO A 65 5.34 3.71 -19.53
N ILE A 66 4.08 4.10 -19.32
CA ILE A 66 3.02 3.96 -20.33
C ILE A 66 2.95 5.24 -21.15
N LEU A 67 3.44 5.16 -22.39
CA LEU A 67 3.48 6.27 -23.33
C LEU A 67 2.10 6.57 -23.92
N ASP A 68 1.34 5.51 -24.26
CA ASP A 68 -0.02 5.62 -24.81
C ASP A 68 -1.05 4.98 -23.87
N LYS A 69 -1.80 5.83 -23.16
CA LYS A 69 -2.85 5.41 -22.23
C LYS A 69 -3.96 4.59 -22.89
N ARG A 70 -4.21 4.76 -24.20
CA ARG A 70 -5.25 4.02 -24.95
C ARG A 70 -4.93 2.54 -25.05
N GLN A 71 -3.64 2.17 -24.97
CA GLN A 71 -3.19 0.78 -25.08
C GLN A 71 -3.08 0.08 -23.72
N THR A 72 -3.29 0.78 -22.60
CA THR A 72 -3.11 0.27 -21.23
C THR A 72 -3.83 -1.06 -20.98
N SER A 73 -5.12 -1.14 -21.35
CA SER A 73 -5.93 -2.35 -21.09
C SER A 73 -5.45 -3.55 -21.91
N ARG A 74 -5.04 -3.32 -23.16
CA ARG A 74 -4.47 -4.34 -24.04
C ARG A 74 -3.14 -4.83 -23.47
N LEU A 75 -2.21 -3.91 -23.23
CA LEU A 75 -0.88 -4.19 -22.68
C LEU A 75 -0.98 -4.94 -21.34
N LEU A 76 -1.87 -4.49 -20.45
CA LEU A 76 -2.11 -5.17 -19.18
C LEU A 76 -2.53 -6.63 -19.38
N LYS A 77 -3.41 -6.90 -20.34
CA LYS A 77 -3.89 -8.25 -20.65
C LYS A 77 -2.77 -9.13 -21.23
N GLU A 78 -2.04 -8.62 -22.21
CA GLU A 78 -0.94 -9.34 -22.89
C GLU A 78 0.21 -9.64 -21.92
N VAL A 79 0.70 -8.60 -21.21
CA VAL A 79 1.79 -8.75 -20.23
C VAL A 79 1.38 -9.66 -19.08
N SER A 80 0.13 -9.58 -18.61
CA SER A 80 -0.35 -10.48 -17.53
C SER A 80 -0.46 -11.94 -17.97
N ALA A 81 -0.71 -12.19 -19.25
CA ALA A 81 -0.76 -13.54 -19.81
C ALA A 81 0.63 -14.16 -19.93
N VAL A 82 1.63 -13.38 -20.34
CA VAL A 82 3.02 -13.86 -20.50
C VAL A 82 3.76 -13.95 -19.18
N HIS A 83 3.61 -12.94 -18.31
CA HIS A 83 4.33 -12.83 -17.05
C HIS A 83 3.36 -12.74 -15.87
N PRO A 84 2.61 -13.80 -15.54
CA PRO A 84 1.70 -13.78 -14.39
C PRO A 84 2.47 -13.54 -13.08
N LEU A 85 1.84 -12.85 -12.11
CA LEU A 85 2.42 -12.55 -10.80
C LEU A 85 1.61 -13.23 -9.67
N PRO A 86 1.52 -14.57 -9.64
CA PRO A 86 0.66 -15.27 -8.70
C PRO A 86 1.13 -15.13 -7.25
N ALA A 87 2.43 -14.98 -7.03
CA ALA A 87 3.02 -14.82 -5.71
C ALA A 87 2.87 -13.39 -5.15
N GLN A 88 2.54 -12.41 -5.99
CA GLN A 88 2.39 -11.00 -5.62
C GLN A 88 1.01 -10.45 -6.02
N PRO A 89 -0.10 -11.05 -5.53
CA PRO A 89 -1.44 -10.64 -5.91
C PRO A 89 -1.79 -9.22 -5.42
N HIS A 90 -1.08 -8.71 -4.41
CA HIS A 90 -1.23 -7.36 -3.86
C HIS A 90 -0.66 -6.25 -4.74
N LEU A 91 0.25 -6.57 -5.67
CA LEU A 91 0.88 -5.57 -6.51
C LEU A 91 -0.06 -5.12 -7.63
N LYS A 92 -0.29 -3.82 -7.72
CA LYS A 92 -1.01 -3.21 -8.83
C LYS A 92 -0.06 -3.04 -10.01
N ARG A 93 -0.30 -3.78 -11.11
CA ARG A 93 0.52 -3.67 -12.32
C ARG A 93 0.56 -2.26 -12.91
N VAL A 94 -0.60 -1.63 -13.12
CA VAL A 94 -0.67 -0.26 -13.63
C VAL A 94 -0.79 0.69 -12.45
N ARG A 95 0.20 1.55 -12.27
CA ARG A 95 0.29 2.45 -11.11
C ARG A 95 0.75 3.85 -11.54
N PRO A 96 0.48 4.89 -10.73
CA PRO A 96 1.06 6.20 -10.95
C PRO A 96 2.58 6.11 -11.00
N SER A 97 3.19 6.92 -11.89
CA SER A 97 4.64 7.14 -11.86
C SER A 97 5.03 7.70 -10.50
N GLN A 98 6.09 7.17 -9.91
CA GLN A 98 6.68 7.76 -8.70
C GLN A 98 7.67 8.88 -9.00
N ASP A 99 8.12 8.98 -10.25
CA ASP A 99 9.02 10.05 -10.69
C ASP A 99 8.18 11.26 -11.18
N PRO A 100 8.23 12.40 -10.48
CA PRO A 100 7.51 13.62 -10.87
C PRO A 100 8.06 14.25 -12.17
N SER A 101 9.30 13.93 -12.54
CA SER A 101 9.91 14.40 -13.78
C SER A 101 9.49 13.58 -15.01
N CYS A 102 8.92 12.39 -14.78
CA CYS A 102 8.43 11.55 -15.86
C CYS A 102 7.22 12.23 -16.54
N PRO A 103 7.25 12.45 -17.87
CA PRO A 103 6.13 13.05 -18.59
C PRO A 103 4.88 12.15 -18.60
N HIS A 104 5.04 10.87 -18.25
CA HIS A 104 3.96 9.89 -18.22
C HIS A 104 3.48 9.66 -16.80
N ALA A 105 2.20 9.98 -16.56
CA ALA A 105 1.60 9.83 -15.23
C ALA A 105 1.45 8.36 -14.77
N LEU A 106 1.63 7.37 -15.64
CA LEU A 106 1.41 5.95 -15.34
C LEU A 106 2.59 5.10 -15.80
N GLU A 107 2.86 4.04 -15.04
CA GLU A 107 3.82 3.00 -15.34
C GLU A 107 3.18 1.61 -15.17
N MET A 108 3.77 0.62 -15.81
CA MET A 108 3.34 -0.78 -15.77
C MET A 108 4.46 -1.69 -15.23
N LEU A 109 4.14 -2.45 -14.19
CA LEU A 109 4.97 -3.56 -13.72
C LEU A 109 4.89 -4.74 -14.71
N LEU A 110 6.04 -5.16 -15.23
CA LEU A 110 6.16 -6.18 -16.24
C LEU A 110 6.34 -7.57 -15.62
N CYS A 111 7.44 -7.77 -14.89
CA CYS A 111 7.81 -9.04 -14.26
C CYS A 111 8.79 -8.82 -13.09
N LEU A 112 8.96 -9.82 -12.22
CA LEU A 112 10.02 -9.80 -11.20
C LEU A 112 11.39 -9.94 -11.87
N ALA A 113 12.37 -9.22 -11.35
CA ALA A 113 13.76 -9.41 -11.73
C ALA A 113 14.32 -10.62 -10.98
N GLY A 114 14.98 -11.52 -11.71
CA GLY A 114 15.78 -12.58 -11.09
C GLY A 114 17.04 -12.03 -10.42
N PRO A 115 17.86 -12.90 -9.79
CA PRO A 115 19.08 -12.49 -9.08
C PRO A 115 20.13 -11.80 -9.96
N ALA A 116 20.11 -12.05 -11.27
CA ALA A 116 20.91 -11.33 -12.27
C ALA A 116 20.17 -10.09 -12.81
N ALA A 117 19.76 -9.20 -11.91
CA ALA A 117 19.08 -7.95 -12.26
C ALA A 117 20.08 -6.99 -12.91
N GLY A 118 19.72 -6.47 -14.09
CA GLY A 118 20.53 -5.51 -14.85
C GLY A 118 19.69 -4.77 -15.88
N THR A 119 20.31 -3.91 -16.67
CA THR A 119 19.63 -3.23 -17.78
C THR A 119 19.20 -4.27 -18.81
N ARG A 120 17.91 -4.29 -19.15
CA ARG A 120 17.33 -5.17 -20.19
C ARG A 120 16.46 -4.35 -21.13
N SER A 121 16.38 -4.76 -22.39
CA SER A 121 15.48 -4.13 -23.35
C SER A 121 14.04 -4.65 -23.22
N LEU A 122 13.05 -3.93 -23.76
CA LEU A 122 11.67 -4.43 -23.82
C LEU A 122 11.57 -5.75 -24.59
N ALA A 123 12.33 -5.91 -25.67
CA ALA A 123 12.30 -7.11 -26.50
C ALA A 123 12.80 -8.35 -25.74
N GLU A 124 13.77 -8.20 -24.83
CA GLU A 124 14.22 -9.29 -23.96
C GLU A 124 13.18 -9.66 -22.90
N LEU A 125 12.45 -8.66 -22.37
CA LEU A 125 11.46 -8.86 -21.33
C LEU A 125 10.12 -9.34 -21.88
N LEU A 126 9.73 -8.89 -23.07
CA LEU A 126 8.42 -9.09 -23.69
C LEU A 126 8.62 -9.68 -25.09
N PRO A 127 8.67 -11.01 -25.23
CA PRO A 127 8.91 -11.64 -26.53
C PRO A 127 7.71 -11.46 -27.47
N GLU A 128 7.97 -11.00 -28.69
CA GLU A 128 6.99 -11.01 -29.77
C GLU A 128 6.72 -12.43 -30.30
N PRO A 129 5.51 -12.75 -30.78
CA PRO A 129 4.35 -11.87 -30.94
C PRO A 129 3.42 -11.83 -29.71
N ALA A 130 3.85 -12.35 -28.57
CA ALA A 130 2.97 -12.54 -27.41
C ALA A 130 2.54 -11.23 -26.74
N VAL A 131 3.39 -10.19 -26.83
CA VAL A 131 3.08 -8.83 -26.39
C VAL A 131 3.55 -7.86 -27.46
N ASP A 132 2.70 -6.92 -27.87
CA ASP A 132 3.10 -5.79 -28.72
C ASP A 132 3.56 -4.64 -27.82
N PRO A 133 4.87 -4.33 -27.72
CA PRO A 133 5.41 -3.37 -26.76
C PRO A 133 5.08 -1.92 -27.10
N ARG A 134 4.40 -1.65 -28.23
CA ARG A 134 3.94 -0.29 -28.56
C ARG A 134 3.14 0.29 -27.39
N GLY A 135 3.42 1.55 -27.10
CA GLY A 135 2.83 2.25 -25.96
C GLY A 135 3.57 2.08 -24.62
N LEU A 136 4.64 1.28 -24.56
CA LEU A 136 5.58 1.24 -23.42
C LEU A 136 6.89 1.95 -23.75
N GLY A 137 7.49 2.61 -22.76
CA GLY A 137 8.82 3.18 -22.87
C GLY A 137 9.90 2.25 -22.32
N GLN A 138 11.13 2.76 -22.20
CA GLN A 138 12.25 1.94 -21.73
C GLN A 138 12.00 1.40 -20.31
N PRO A 139 12.30 0.11 -20.07
CA PRO A 139 12.07 -0.51 -18.79
C PRO A 139 13.17 -0.12 -17.80
N PHE A 140 12.81 -0.07 -16.53
CA PHE A 140 13.69 0.24 -15.42
C PHE A 140 13.40 -0.70 -14.24
N LEU A 141 14.37 -0.80 -13.33
CA LEU A 141 14.23 -1.61 -12.12
C LEU A 141 13.61 -0.78 -11.00
N VAL A 142 12.71 -1.41 -10.27
CA VAL A 142 12.01 -0.80 -9.14
C VAL A 142 11.85 -1.83 -8.01
N PRO A 143 12.11 -1.45 -6.75
CA PRO A 143 11.83 -2.32 -5.62
C PRO A 143 10.32 -2.42 -5.39
N VAL A 144 9.84 -3.62 -5.10
CA VAL A 144 8.44 -3.88 -4.75
C VAL A 144 8.36 -4.82 -3.55
N PRO A 145 7.35 -4.68 -2.67
CA PRO A 145 7.13 -5.62 -1.58
C PRO A 145 6.92 -7.05 -2.10
N ALA A 146 7.75 -7.99 -1.64
CA ALA A 146 7.70 -9.39 -2.01
C ALA A 146 6.39 -10.05 -1.57
N ARG A 147 5.83 -9.58 -0.46
CA ARG A 147 4.62 -10.10 0.21
C ARG A 147 3.69 -8.95 0.61
N PRO A 148 2.39 -9.22 0.84
CA PRO A 148 1.50 -8.22 1.42
C PRO A 148 1.94 -7.91 2.87
N PRO A 149 1.90 -6.63 3.28
CA PRO A 149 2.13 -6.23 4.67
C PRO A 149 1.09 -6.87 5.58
N LEU A 150 1.54 -7.33 6.74
CA LEU A 150 0.72 -8.00 7.75
C LEU A 150 0.33 -7.05 8.90
N THR A 151 1.11 -5.99 9.08
CA THR A 151 0.89 -4.98 10.12
C THR A 151 0.71 -3.59 9.50
N ARG A 152 0.20 -2.65 10.31
CA ARG A 152 0.10 -1.26 9.89
C ARG A 152 1.47 -0.64 9.62
N GLY A 153 2.48 -0.95 10.45
CA GLY A 153 3.85 -0.46 10.25
C GLY A 153 4.41 -0.93 8.91
N GLN A 154 4.29 -2.22 8.62
CA GLN A 154 4.68 -2.78 7.31
C GLN A 154 3.89 -2.16 6.16
N PHE A 155 2.61 -1.86 6.34
CA PHE A 155 1.82 -1.20 5.30
C PHE A 155 2.33 0.23 5.02
N GLU A 156 2.63 0.99 6.07
CA GLU A 156 3.15 2.35 5.95
C GLU A 156 4.53 2.36 5.25
N GLU A 157 5.39 1.39 5.57
CA GLU A 157 6.68 1.16 4.91
C GLU A 157 6.51 0.74 3.44
N ALA A 158 5.70 -0.30 3.17
CA ALA A 158 5.47 -0.82 1.82
C ALA A 158 4.88 0.23 0.87
N ARG A 159 4.09 1.18 1.40
CA ARG A 159 3.45 2.25 0.63
C ARG A 159 4.45 3.19 -0.03
N ALA A 160 5.66 3.29 0.50
CA ALA A 160 6.72 4.09 -0.11
C ALA A 160 7.14 3.51 -1.48
N HIS A 161 7.16 2.18 -1.59
CA HIS A 161 7.65 1.48 -2.78
C HIS A 161 6.56 1.17 -3.82
N CYS A 162 5.32 1.03 -3.39
CA CYS A 162 4.21 0.78 -4.29
C CYS A 162 2.90 1.31 -3.71
N PRO A 163 2.02 1.94 -4.51
CA PRO A 163 0.68 2.29 -4.06
C PRO A 163 -0.08 1.02 -3.66
N TYR A 164 -0.22 0.85 -2.35
CA TYR A 164 -0.92 -0.27 -1.77
C TYR A 164 -2.43 0.05 -1.68
N VAL A 165 -3.24 -0.76 -2.33
CA VAL A 165 -4.71 -0.75 -2.22
C VAL A 165 -5.15 -1.91 -1.33
N CYS A 166 -6.43 -2.01 -0.98
CA CYS A 166 -6.97 -3.12 -0.16
C CYS A 166 -6.99 -4.49 -0.89
N THR A 167 -6.03 -4.75 -1.79
CA THR A 167 -6.00 -5.96 -2.58
C THR A 167 -5.72 -7.17 -1.70
N GLY A 168 -6.59 -8.18 -1.77
CA GLY A 168 -6.45 -9.38 -0.95
C GLY A 168 -7.03 -9.27 0.47
N TYR A 169 -7.47 -8.08 0.89
CA TYR A 169 -8.01 -7.85 2.24
C TYR A 169 -9.41 -8.42 2.39
N ASP A 170 -9.77 -8.75 3.63
CA ASP A 170 -11.14 -9.03 4.02
C ASP A 170 -11.68 -7.81 4.78
N LEU A 171 -12.81 -7.28 4.32
CA LEU A 171 -13.46 -6.13 4.93
C LEU A 171 -14.64 -6.58 5.78
N TYR A 172 -14.72 -6.08 7.01
CA TYR A 172 -15.87 -6.24 7.89
C TYR A 172 -16.51 -4.87 8.08
N ILE A 173 -17.80 -4.73 7.76
CA ILE A 173 -18.53 -3.46 7.86
C ILE A 173 -19.91 -3.70 8.47
N THR A 174 -20.41 -2.75 9.26
CA THR A 174 -21.68 -2.92 9.96
C THR A 174 -22.88 -2.89 9.01
N ARG A 175 -22.83 -2.04 7.98
CA ARG A 175 -23.89 -1.88 6.97
C ARG A 175 -23.42 -2.20 5.56
N GLU A 176 -24.36 -2.63 4.73
CA GLU A 176 -24.11 -2.88 3.32
C GLU A 176 -23.60 -1.60 2.62
N PRO A 177 -22.48 -1.67 1.86
CA PRO A 177 -21.94 -0.49 1.20
C PRO A 177 -22.84 -0.05 0.03
N CYS A 178 -23.02 1.26 -0.09
CA CYS A 178 -23.72 1.89 -1.22
C CYS A 178 -22.96 1.70 -2.53
N ALA A 179 -23.56 2.10 -3.66
CA ALA A 179 -22.97 1.98 -5.00
C ALA A 179 -21.54 2.56 -5.11
N MET A 180 -21.32 3.74 -4.55
CA MET A 180 -20.01 4.39 -4.55
C MET A 180 -18.97 3.56 -3.78
N CYS A 181 -19.32 3.13 -2.57
CA CYS A 181 -18.43 2.33 -1.73
C CYS A 181 -18.16 0.96 -2.34
N ALA A 182 -19.18 0.29 -2.87
CA ALA A 182 -19.03 -1.00 -3.55
C ALA A 182 -18.12 -0.89 -4.78
N MET A 183 -18.23 0.17 -5.58
CA MET A 183 -17.35 0.37 -6.73
C MET A 183 -15.91 0.69 -6.30
N ALA A 184 -15.71 1.45 -5.21
CA ALA A 184 -14.38 1.66 -4.63
C ALA A 184 -13.73 0.34 -4.19
N LEU A 185 -14.51 -0.60 -3.64
CA LEU A 185 -14.04 -1.93 -3.26
C LEU A 185 -13.65 -2.78 -4.48
N VAL A 186 -14.41 -2.70 -5.59
CA VAL A 186 -14.03 -3.31 -6.88
C VAL A 186 -12.67 -2.76 -7.34
N HIS A 187 -12.49 -1.45 -7.33
CA HIS A 187 -11.24 -0.80 -7.73
C HIS A 187 -10.06 -1.11 -6.80
N SER A 188 -10.33 -1.36 -5.52
CA SER A 188 -9.31 -1.72 -4.51
C SER A 188 -8.92 -3.20 -4.55
N ARG A 189 -9.65 -4.02 -5.30
CA ARG A 189 -9.50 -5.48 -5.42
C ARG A 189 -9.57 -6.23 -4.10
N VAL A 190 -10.48 -5.82 -3.22
CA VAL A 190 -10.77 -6.54 -1.97
C VAL A 190 -11.06 -8.02 -2.25
N ARG A 191 -10.68 -8.92 -1.34
CA ARG A 191 -10.91 -10.36 -1.50
C ARG A 191 -12.33 -10.74 -1.09
N ARG A 192 -12.76 -10.27 0.08
CA ARG A 192 -14.06 -10.59 0.69
C ARG A 192 -14.63 -9.40 1.44
N VAL A 193 -15.95 -9.28 1.45
CA VAL A 193 -16.67 -8.29 2.25
C VAL A 193 -17.71 -9.02 3.10
N PHE A 194 -17.69 -8.77 4.40
CA PHE A 194 -18.65 -9.24 5.38
C PHE A 194 -19.41 -8.03 5.88
N TYR A 195 -20.74 -8.04 5.72
CA TYR A 195 -21.57 -6.97 6.25
C TYR A 195 -22.69 -7.48 7.15
N GLY A 196 -23.05 -6.67 8.14
CA GLY A 196 -24.09 -6.99 9.10
C GLY A 196 -25.49 -6.76 8.54
N ALA A 197 -25.93 -5.50 8.56
CA ALA A 197 -27.27 -5.10 8.14
C ALA A 197 -27.32 -4.71 6.65
N PRO A 198 -28.40 -5.06 5.92
CA PRO A 198 -28.64 -4.49 4.59
C PRO A 198 -28.88 -2.98 4.68
N SER A 199 -28.66 -2.27 3.57
CA SER A 199 -28.95 -0.83 3.44
C SER A 199 -29.89 -0.61 2.24
N PRO A 200 -30.85 0.34 2.30
CA PRO A 200 -31.71 0.67 1.18
C PRO A 200 -30.95 1.00 -0.11
N ASP A 201 -29.80 1.66 0.02
CA ASP A 201 -28.91 2.01 -1.10
C ASP A 201 -27.77 0.99 -1.33
N GLY A 202 -27.86 -0.15 -0.66
CA GLY A 202 -26.89 -1.23 -0.72
C GLY A 202 -26.65 -1.77 -2.13
N ALA A 203 -25.38 -1.97 -2.48
CA ALA A 203 -24.96 -2.37 -3.82
C ALA A 203 -24.38 -3.79 -3.91
N LEU A 204 -24.32 -4.54 -2.82
CA LEU A 204 -23.80 -5.90 -2.80
C LEU A 204 -24.91 -6.95 -2.83
N GLY A 205 -25.90 -6.87 -1.95
CA GLY A 205 -27.06 -7.74 -1.87
C GLY A 205 -28.36 -7.08 -2.33
N THR A 206 -28.50 -5.77 -2.11
CA THR A 206 -29.80 -5.08 -2.26
C THR A 206 -30.12 -4.71 -3.71
N ARG A 207 -29.39 -3.77 -4.34
CA ARG A 207 -29.77 -3.22 -5.65
C ARG A 207 -28.99 -3.78 -6.84
N PHE A 208 -27.66 -3.84 -6.75
CA PHE A 208 -26.81 -3.94 -7.94
C PHE A 208 -25.99 -5.23 -8.07
N ARG A 209 -25.75 -5.93 -6.95
CA ARG A 209 -24.85 -7.09 -6.87
C ARG A 209 -23.49 -6.85 -7.54
N MET A 210 -22.90 -5.67 -7.33
CA MET A 210 -21.68 -5.22 -8.03
C MET A 210 -20.52 -6.21 -7.92
N HIS A 211 -20.35 -6.82 -6.74
CA HIS A 211 -19.28 -7.80 -6.48
C HIS A 211 -19.27 -9.02 -7.42
N ALA A 212 -20.41 -9.35 -8.05
CA ALA A 212 -20.57 -10.52 -8.91
C ALA A 212 -20.77 -10.17 -10.40
N ARG A 213 -20.77 -8.89 -10.76
CA ARG A 213 -20.99 -8.44 -12.14
C ARG A 213 -19.88 -8.91 -13.09
N SER A 214 -20.27 -9.48 -14.23
CA SER A 214 -19.33 -10.00 -15.24
C SER A 214 -18.69 -8.91 -16.09
N ASP A 215 -19.33 -7.75 -16.21
CA ASP A 215 -18.85 -6.57 -16.95
C ASP A 215 -17.87 -5.72 -16.14
N LEU A 216 -17.61 -6.05 -14.87
CA LEU A 216 -16.61 -5.41 -14.03
C LEU A 216 -15.29 -6.19 -14.01
N ASN A 217 -14.18 -5.45 -13.90
CA ASN A 217 -12.82 -5.97 -13.99
C ASN A 217 -12.35 -6.81 -12.78
N HIS A 218 -13.04 -6.71 -11.65
CA HIS A 218 -12.73 -7.46 -10.42
C HIS A 218 -14.01 -7.97 -9.79
N ARG A 219 -13.94 -9.20 -9.25
CA ARG A 219 -15.04 -9.84 -8.52
C ARG A 219 -14.53 -10.30 -7.17
N PHE A 220 -15.39 -10.24 -6.17
CA PHE A 220 -15.06 -10.61 -4.81
C PHE A 220 -16.25 -11.26 -4.11
N GLN A 221 -16.01 -11.96 -3.02
CA GLN A 221 -17.08 -12.64 -2.28
C GLN A 221 -17.75 -11.65 -1.31
N ALA A 222 -19.07 -11.65 -1.26
CA ALA A 222 -19.83 -10.86 -0.30
C ALA A 222 -20.65 -11.78 0.61
N PHE A 223 -20.56 -11.56 1.92
CA PHE A 223 -21.28 -12.29 2.95
C PHE A 223 -22.12 -11.30 3.75
N ARG A 224 -23.36 -11.67 4.07
CA ARG A 224 -24.32 -10.82 4.78
C ARG A 224 -24.79 -11.46 6.08
N GLY A 225 -25.30 -10.65 7.00
CA GLY A 225 -25.96 -11.11 8.22
C GLY A 225 -25.03 -11.27 9.42
N VAL A 226 -23.77 -10.81 9.33
CA VAL A 226 -22.80 -10.93 10.43
C VAL A 226 -23.21 -10.01 11.57
N LEU A 227 -23.67 -10.58 12.69
CA LEU A 227 -24.18 -9.84 13.84
C LEU A 227 -25.27 -8.81 13.46
N GLU A 228 -26.15 -9.18 12.52
CA GLU A 228 -27.11 -8.26 11.92
C GLU A 228 -27.97 -7.49 12.94
N ALA A 229 -28.44 -8.18 13.99
CA ALA A 229 -29.25 -7.55 15.04
C ALA A 229 -28.48 -6.43 15.76
N GLN A 230 -27.22 -6.68 16.12
CA GLN A 230 -26.34 -5.69 16.74
C GLN A 230 -25.99 -4.57 15.76
N CYS A 231 -25.71 -4.88 14.50
CA CYS A 231 -25.39 -3.87 13.50
C CYS A 231 -26.56 -2.91 13.21
N ARG A 232 -27.80 -3.39 13.25
CA ARG A 232 -29.00 -2.52 13.12
C ARG A 232 -29.16 -1.56 14.30
N GLN A 233 -28.69 -1.94 15.49
CA GLN A 233 -28.77 -1.08 16.67
C GLN A 233 -27.76 0.08 16.65
N LEU A 234 -26.66 -0.07 15.91
CA LEU A 234 -25.62 0.97 15.81
C LEU A 234 -26.04 2.16 14.94
N ASP A 235 -27.01 1.97 14.06
CA ASP A 235 -27.41 2.95 13.05
C ASP A 235 -28.93 2.87 12.87
N PRO A 236 -29.71 3.47 13.80
CA PRO A 236 -31.16 3.29 13.88
C PRO A 236 -31.92 3.93 12.71
N ASP A 237 -31.29 4.83 11.96
CA ASP A 237 -31.88 5.46 10.78
C ASP A 237 -31.60 4.65 9.51
N PRO A 238 -32.64 4.22 8.77
CA PRO A 238 -32.52 3.40 7.57
C PRO A 238 -31.90 4.13 6.37
#